data_AF-A0A8T2ZYA9-F1
#
_entry.id   AF-A0A8T2ZYA9-F1
#
_cell.length_a   1.000
_cell.length_b   1.000
_cell.length_c   1.000
_cell.angle_alpha   90.00
_cell.angle_beta   90.00
_cell.angle_gamma   90.00
#
_symmetry.space_group_name_H-M   'P 1'
#
loop_
_entity.id
_entity.type
_entity.pdbx_description
1 polymer ?
#
loop_
_entity_poly.entity_id
_entity_poly.type
_entity_poly.pdbx_seq_one_letter_code
_entity_poly.pdbx_strand_id
1 'polypeptide(L)'
;MAVSRKWACVFSAVLLLLFVGVMPTTSGTNGGISALTRSVETEKVQSSSNATMAARSQEEADALNEKAVADNPEEVVSMVEMCRHGYFHVVNNDYTHWEMYAIGGSAEPTINSQGNRYNAPVNPFAKEVTKRVDTAAGYWKNWNWRSEGDLLLNGAYFTPSGAGASSSYARASSLGAKSSSMVGAMTANAGALGCRRARQC
;
A
#
# COMPACT_ATOMS: atom_id res chain seq x y z
N MET A 1 -5.74 56.32 -5.42
CA MET A 1 -6.21 56.37 -4.02
C MET A 1 -5.58 55.19 -3.29
N ALA A 2 -4.75 55.48 -2.28
CA ALA A 2 -3.92 54.51 -1.57
C ALA A 2 -4.65 53.98 -0.33
N VAL A 3 -4.63 52.65 -0.12
CA VAL A 3 -5.22 52.00 1.05
C VAL A 3 -4.12 51.84 2.12
N SER A 4 -4.40 52.33 3.33
CA SER A 4 -3.40 52.54 4.39
C SER A 4 -3.05 51.28 5.19
N ARG A 5 -1.75 51.08 5.43
CA ARG A 5 -1.13 50.00 6.23
C ARG A 5 -1.23 50.24 7.75
N LYS A 6 -2.42 50.23 8.33
CA LYS A 6 -2.60 50.45 9.79
C LYS A 6 -3.41 49.40 10.54
N TRP A 7 -3.65 48.22 9.96
CA TRP A 7 -4.49 47.18 10.59
C TRP A 7 -3.83 45.80 10.62
N ALA A 8 -2.56 45.74 11.05
CA ALA A 8 -1.79 44.50 11.11
C ALA A 8 -1.14 44.20 12.48
N CYS A 9 -1.48 44.93 13.56
CA CYS A 9 -0.74 44.79 14.85
C CYS A 9 -1.59 44.63 16.12
N VAL A 10 -2.89 44.32 16.06
CA VAL A 10 -3.72 44.21 17.31
C VAL A 10 -4.32 42.81 17.53
N PHE A 11 -4.20 41.88 16.58
CA PHE A 11 -4.76 40.52 16.75
C PHE A 11 -3.78 39.47 17.32
N SER A 12 -2.54 39.85 17.64
CA SER A 12 -1.51 38.90 18.13
C SER A 12 -1.43 38.75 19.66
N ALA A 13 -2.34 39.35 20.43
CA ALA A 13 -2.20 39.45 21.90
C ALA A 13 -3.37 38.90 22.74
N VAL A 14 -4.31 38.15 22.14
CA VAL A 14 -5.51 37.64 22.87
C VAL A 14 -5.53 36.11 23.03
N LEU A 15 -4.58 35.36 22.48
CA LEU A 15 -4.56 33.89 22.52
C LEU A 15 -3.54 33.26 23.49
N LEU A 16 -3.20 33.96 24.58
CA LEU A 16 -2.20 33.50 25.57
C LEU A 16 -2.71 33.46 27.02
N LEU A 17 -4.02 33.43 27.25
CA LEU A 17 -4.63 33.39 28.60
C LEU A 17 -5.74 32.33 28.75
N LEU A 18 -5.52 31.08 28.32
CA LEU A 18 -6.44 29.96 28.61
C LEU A 18 -5.73 28.65 29.04
N PHE A 19 -4.60 28.74 29.75
CA PHE A 19 -4.02 27.59 30.44
C PHE A 19 -3.67 27.91 31.89
N VAL A 20 -4.68 27.97 32.76
CA VAL A 20 -4.47 27.74 34.19
C VAL A 20 -5.73 27.07 34.77
N GLY A 21 -5.55 25.89 35.39
CA GLY A 21 -6.42 25.46 36.49
C GLY A 21 -7.14 24.12 36.35
N VAL A 22 -6.40 23.01 36.39
CA VAL A 22 -6.88 21.76 37.05
C VAL A 22 -5.67 21.06 37.68
N MET A 23 -5.63 20.97 39.01
CA MET A 23 -4.72 20.12 39.79
C MET A 23 -5.57 19.15 40.62
N PRO A 24 -5.37 17.83 40.52
CA PRO A 24 -6.01 16.89 41.43
C PRO A 24 -5.22 16.75 42.73
N THR A 25 -5.92 16.85 43.86
CA THR A 25 -5.45 16.55 45.21
C THR A 25 -5.38 15.04 45.44
N THR A 26 -4.22 14.52 45.87
CA THR A 26 -4.14 13.18 46.48
C THR A 26 -3.56 13.28 47.89
N SER A 27 -4.40 12.92 48.85
CA SER A 27 -4.09 12.70 50.27
C SER A 27 -3.29 11.40 50.48
N GLY A 28 -2.23 11.45 51.28
CA GLY A 28 -1.54 10.25 51.75
C GLY A 28 -0.55 10.58 52.87
N THR A 29 -0.98 10.40 54.12
CA THR A 29 -0.24 10.62 55.36
C THR A 29 0.66 9.44 55.74
N ASN A 30 1.77 9.77 56.41
CA ASN A 30 2.84 8.90 56.94
C ASN A 30 2.41 7.86 57.99
N GLY A 31 3.21 6.78 58.12
CA GLY A 31 3.31 5.94 59.33
C GLY A 31 4.21 4.72 59.11
N GLY A 32 5.30 4.57 59.86
CA GLY A 32 6.36 3.58 59.64
C GLY A 32 6.45 2.42 60.65
N ILE A 33 7.69 1.90 60.78
CA ILE A 33 8.29 1.00 61.80
C ILE A 33 8.36 -0.51 61.44
N SER A 34 9.57 -1.01 61.11
CA SER A 34 10.46 -1.79 62.01
C SER A 34 11.31 -2.85 61.28
N ALA A 35 12.53 -3.01 61.80
CA ALA A 35 13.60 -3.89 61.38
C ALA A 35 13.28 -5.40 61.44
N LEU A 36 14.00 -6.24 60.67
CA LEU A 36 15.03 -7.16 61.20
C LEU A 36 15.71 -8.01 60.10
N THR A 37 17.02 -8.20 60.28
CA THR A 37 17.87 -9.35 59.91
C THR A 37 18.50 -9.49 58.52
N ARG A 38 19.79 -9.85 58.61
CA ARG A 38 20.85 -10.02 57.63
C ARG A 38 20.98 -11.49 57.27
N SER A 39 21.14 -11.79 55.98
CA SER A 39 21.82 -12.99 55.49
C SER A 39 22.51 -12.67 54.16
N VAL A 40 23.82 -12.88 54.16
CA VAL A 40 24.66 -12.92 52.97
C VAL A 40 24.42 -14.27 52.30
N GLU A 41 24.06 -14.27 51.03
CA GLU A 41 24.24 -15.40 50.15
C GLU A 41 24.76 -14.90 48.80
N THR A 42 25.93 -15.41 48.43
CA THR A 42 26.62 -15.18 47.17
C THR A 42 26.13 -16.16 46.11
N GLU A 43 26.13 -15.68 44.86
CA GLU A 43 26.02 -16.43 43.59
C GLU A 43 24.64 -16.98 43.19
N LYS A 44 24.03 -16.37 42.16
CA LYS A 44 24.20 -16.81 40.75
C LYS A 44 23.51 -15.81 39.84
N VAL A 45 24.29 -15.17 38.96
CA VAL A 45 23.77 -14.35 37.86
C VAL A 45 22.89 -15.26 37.01
N GLN A 46 21.57 -15.09 37.09
CA GLN A 46 20.66 -15.61 36.06
C GLN A 46 21.00 -14.84 34.79
N SER A 47 21.79 -15.49 33.92
CA SER A 47 22.00 -15.09 32.53
C SER A 47 20.66 -15.14 31.82
N SER A 48 19.87 -14.08 32.00
CA SER A 48 18.76 -13.74 31.13
C SER A 48 19.36 -13.49 29.76
N SER A 49 19.26 -14.48 28.87
CA SER A 49 19.49 -14.29 27.45
C SER A 49 18.46 -13.26 26.97
N ASN A 50 18.82 -11.99 27.00
CA ASN A 50 18.04 -10.92 26.39
C ASN A 50 18.16 -11.08 24.88
N ALA A 51 17.34 -11.97 24.32
CA ALA A 51 17.11 -12.01 22.89
C ALA A 51 16.42 -10.69 22.51
N THR A 52 17.11 -9.89 21.69
CA THR A 52 16.59 -8.63 21.14
C THR A 52 15.25 -8.89 20.45
N MET A 53 14.28 -7.97 20.54
CA MET A 53 12.96 -8.04 19.87
C MET A 53 13.03 -8.42 18.37
N ALA A 54 14.20 -8.25 17.74
CA ALA A 54 14.52 -8.69 16.38
C ALA A 54 14.54 -10.22 16.19
N ALA A 55 14.96 -11.01 17.18
CA ALA A 55 15.06 -12.46 17.04
C ALA A 55 13.67 -13.14 17.11
N ARG A 56 12.80 -12.65 18.00
CA ARG A 56 11.40 -13.10 18.09
C ARG A 56 10.57 -12.74 16.85
N SER A 57 10.81 -11.55 16.28
CA SER A 57 10.14 -11.15 15.04
C SER A 57 10.64 -11.93 13.84
N GLN A 58 11.90 -12.37 13.83
CA GLN A 58 12.42 -13.26 12.80
C GLN A 58 11.81 -14.67 12.92
N GLU A 59 11.72 -15.26 14.11
CA GLU A 59 11.05 -16.57 14.30
C GLU A 59 9.55 -16.51 13.99
N GLU A 60 8.84 -15.44 14.35
CA GLU A 60 7.43 -15.24 13.96
C GLU A 60 7.28 -15.03 12.44
N ALA A 61 8.20 -14.29 11.80
CA ALA A 61 8.20 -14.11 10.36
C ALA A 61 8.53 -15.40 9.60
N ASP A 62 9.48 -16.19 10.10
CA ASP A 62 9.89 -17.46 9.52
C ASP A 62 8.78 -18.51 9.68
N ALA A 63 8.08 -18.53 10.82
CA ALA A 63 6.90 -19.39 11.04
C ALA A 63 5.68 -18.97 10.19
N LEU A 64 5.48 -17.66 9.97
CA LEU A 64 4.47 -17.16 9.04
C LEU A 64 4.82 -17.49 7.58
N ASN A 65 6.11 -17.49 7.23
CA ASN A 65 6.60 -17.84 5.90
C ASN A 65 6.48 -19.34 5.62
N GLU A 66 6.73 -20.21 6.60
CA GLU A 66 6.51 -21.65 6.47
C GLU A 66 5.03 -21.99 6.25
N LYS A 67 4.13 -21.24 6.89
CA LYS A 67 2.67 -21.37 6.68
C LYS A 67 2.16 -20.73 5.38
N ALA A 68 2.97 -19.93 4.69
CA ALA A 68 2.63 -19.31 3.41
C ALA A 68 2.91 -20.22 2.20
N VAL A 69 3.51 -21.40 2.42
CA VAL A 69 3.55 -22.46 1.41
C VAL A 69 2.14 -23.05 1.33
N ALA A 70 1.32 -22.49 0.45
CA ALA A 70 0.01 -23.06 0.13
C ALA A 70 0.20 -24.47 -0.41
N ASP A 71 -0.26 -25.48 0.33
CA ASP A 71 -0.26 -26.90 -0.05
C ASP A 71 -1.18 -27.22 -1.27
N ASN A 72 -1.73 -26.20 -1.93
CA ASN A 72 -2.45 -26.31 -3.19
C ASN A 72 -2.00 -25.17 -4.12
N PRO A 73 -1.34 -25.45 -5.25
CA PRO A 73 -0.95 -24.41 -6.22
C PRO A 73 -2.15 -23.71 -6.88
N GLU A 74 -3.37 -24.17 -6.63
CA GLU A 74 -4.62 -23.59 -7.14
C GLU A 74 -5.32 -22.63 -6.15
N GLU A 75 -4.80 -22.43 -4.94
CA GLU A 75 -5.31 -21.41 -4.00
C GLU A 75 -4.34 -20.23 -3.83
N VAL A 76 -3.59 -19.91 -4.90
CA VAL A 76 -3.04 -18.56 -5.04
C VAL A 76 -4.17 -17.72 -5.61
N VAL A 77 -4.74 -16.83 -4.79
CA VAL A 77 -5.67 -15.79 -5.29
C VAL A 77 -5.01 -15.16 -6.51
N SER A 78 -5.53 -15.41 -7.71
CA SER A 78 -4.85 -14.97 -8.92
C SER A 78 -5.03 -13.45 -9.06
N MET A 79 -4.04 -12.74 -8.53
CA MET A 79 -3.87 -11.30 -8.64
C MET A 79 -2.84 -11.05 -9.73
N VAL A 80 -3.16 -10.19 -10.71
CA VAL A 80 -2.23 -9.98 -11.83
C VAL A 80 -1.15 -8.95 -11.46
N GLU A 81 -1.53 -7.82 -10.86
CA GLU A 81 -0.58 -6.82 -10.36
C GLU A 81 -1.01 -6.25 -9.00
N MET A 82 -0.09 -6.20 -8.03
CA MET A 82 -0.29 -5.56 -6.73
C MET A 82 0.74 -4.45 -6.53
N CYS A 83 0.30 -3.20 -6.61
CA CYS A 83 1.14 -2.02 -6.47
C CYS A 83 1.13 -1.49 -5.02
N ARG A 84 2.31 -1.18 -4.46
CA ARG A 84 2.41 -0.53 -3.14
C ARG A 84 3.42 0.61 -3.17
N HIS A 85 2.96 1.81 -2.83
CA HIS A 85 3.71 3.07 -2.94
C HIS A 85 4.26 3.36 -4.34
N GLY A 86 4.68 4.60 -4.60
CA GLY A 86 5.37 4.94 -5.85
C GLY A 86 4.45 5.10 -7.07
N TYR A 87 5.05 4.99 -8.26
CA TYR A 87 4.41 5.28 -9.54
C TYR A 87 4.55 4.09 -10.49
N PHE A 88 3.43 3.68 -11.10
CA PHE A 88 3.36 2.57 -12.03
C PHE A 88 2.70 3.02 -13.34
N HIS A 89 3.30 2.62 -14.46
CA HIS A 89 2.73 2.81 -15.78
C HIS A 89 2.50 1.45 -16.42
N VAL A 90 1.23 1.08 -16.46
CA VAL A 90 0.72 -0.17 -17.00
C VAL A 90 0.30 0.09 -18.44
N VAL A 91 1.03 -0.46 -19.41
CA VAL A 91 0.91 -0.07 -20.83
C VAL A 91 0.81 -1.27 -21.75
N ASN A 92 -0.19 -1.26 -22.64
CA ASN A 92 -0.38 -2.22 -23.72
C ASN A 92 -0.32 -3.71 -23.31
N ASN A 93 -0.82 -4.03 -22.11
CA ASN A 93 -1.00 -5.40 -21.61
C ASN A 93 -2.37 -5.97 -21.97
N ASP A 94 -2.44 -7.29 -22.20
CA ASP A 94 -3.69 -8.03 -22.42
C ASP A 94 -4.07 -8.83 -21.17
N TYR A 95 -5.03 -8.32 -20.41
CA TYR A 95 -5.55 -8.97 -19.21
C TYR A 95 -6.75 -9.82 -19.56
N THR A 96 -6.69 -11.08 -19.19
CA THR A 96 -7.79 -12.03 -19.31
C THR A 96 -7.88 -12.86 -18.04
N HIS A 97 -9.08 -13.37 -17.74
CA HIS A 97 -9.29 -14.42 -16.72
C HIS A 97 -8.75 -14.13 -15.31
N TRP A 98 -8.74 -12.87 -14.86
CA TRP A 98 -8.45 -12.60 -13.44
C TRP A 98 -9.58 -13.14 -12.55
N GLU A 99 -9.27 -13.63 -11.36
CA GLU A 99 -10.30 -14.14 -10.43
C GLU A 99 -10.96 -13.03 -9.62
N MET A 100 -10.16 -12.06 -9.15
CA MET A 100 -10.62 -11.01 -8.25
C MET A 100 -10.53 -9.63 -8.90
N TYR A 101 -9.36 -9.26 -9.40
CA TYR A 101 -9.09 -7.99 -10.07
C TYR A 101 -7.83 -8.12 -10.92
N ALA A 102 -7.68 -7.24 -11.92
CA ALA A 102 -6.46 -7.20 -12.73
C ALA A 102 -5.38 -6.32 -12.08
N ILE A 103 -5.77 -5.14 -11.56
CA ILE A 103 -4.85 -4.17 -10.96
C ILE A 103 -5.26 -3.90 -9.51
N GLY A 104 -4.36 -4.18 -8.58
CA GLY A 104 -4.54 -3.95 -7.16
C GLY A 104 -3.54 -2.95 -6.61
N GLY A 105 -3.85 -2.40 -5.44
CA GLY A 105 -2.85 -1.68 -4.70
C GLY A 105 -3.23 -1.28 -3.28
N SER A 106 -2.19 -1.01 -2.50
CA SER A 106 -2.28 -0.57 -1.11
C SER A 106 -1.29 0.55 -0.83
N ALA A 107 -1.56 1.34 0.20
CA ALA A 107 -0.67 2.40 0.66
C ALA A 107 -0.31 3.47 -0.41
N GLU A 108 -1.34 3.98 -1.10
CA GLU A 108 -1.26 5.15 -2.00
C GLU A 108 -0.26 5.01 -3.16
N PRO A 109 -0.40 4.00 -4.04
CA PRO A 109 0.31 3.99 -5.32
C PRO A 109 -0.37 4.96 -6.31
N THR A 110 0.43 5.54 -7.20
CA THR A 110 -0.04 6.23 -8.40
C THR A 110 -0.02 5.25 -9.58
N ILE A 111 -1.15 5.04 -10.24
CA ILE A 111 -1.28 4.08 -11.34
C ILE A 111 -1.77 4.78 -12.61
N ASN A 112 -0.98 4.64 -13.67
CA ASN A 112 -1.37 4.95 -15.04
C ASN A 112 -1.70 3.68 -15.80
N SER A 113 -2.96 3.42 -16.12
CA SER A 113 -3.34 2.41 -17.11
C SER A 113 -3.53 3.09 -18.46
N GLN A 114 -2.79 2.62 -19.49
CA GLN A 114 -2.86 3.21 -20.81
C GLN A 114 -2.80 2.18 -21.95
N GLY A 115 -3.79 2.21 -22.83
CA GLY A 115 -3.85 1.39 -24.04
C GLY A 115 -3.87 -0.13 -23.77
N ASN A 116 -4.26 -0.57 -22.59
CA ASN A 116 -4.39 -1.98 -22.22
C ASN A 116 -5.70 -2.58 -22.77
N ARG A 117 -5.80 -3.90 -22.76
CA ARG A 117 -7.03 -4.64 -23.05
C ARG A 117 -7.43 -5.44 -21.81
N TYR A 118 -8.65 -5.22 -21.33
CA TYR A 118 -9.21 -5.90 -20.16
C TYR A 118 -10.43 -6.71 -20.59
N ASN A 119 -10.29 -8.03 -20.65
CA ASN A 119 -11.40 -8.93 -20.90
C ASN A 119 -11.84 -9.60 -19.60
N ALA A 120 -12.92 -9.07 -19.01
CA ALA A 120 -13.38 -9.56 -17.72
C ALA A 120 -13.78 -11.04 -17.76
N PRO A 121 -13.57 -11.79 -16.67
CA PRO A 121 -14.03 -13.16 -16.53
C PRO A 121 -15.57 -13.24 -16.59
N VAL A 122 -16.11 -14.46 -16.73
CA VAL A 122 -17.58 -14.70 -16.73
C VAL A 122 -18.19 -14.33 -15.37
N ASN A 123 -17.44 -14.51 -14.28
CA ASN A 123 -17.89 -14.20 -12.92
C ASN A 123 -18.40 -12.74 -12.81
N PRO A 124 -19.68 -12.52 -12.45
CA PRO A 124 -20.26 -11.18 -12.34
C PRO A 124 -19.64 -10.34 -11.20
N PHE A 125 -18.99 -10.97 -10.22
CA PHE A 125 -18.35 -10.27 -9.10
C PHE A 125 -16.91 -9.82 -9.40
N ALA A 126 -16.36 -10.18 -10.56
CA ALA A 126 -14.99 -9.87 -10.97
C ALA A 126 -14.93 -8.96 -12.20
N LYS A 127 -15.87 -8.01 -12.30
CA LYS A 127 -15.94 -7.05 -13.41
C LYS A 127 -15.10 -5.80 -13.20
N GLU A 128 -14.80 -5.46 -11.96
CA GLU A 128 -13.93 -4.33 -11.68
C GLU A 128 -12.47 -4.69 -11.97
N VAL A 129 -11.83 -3.92 -12.83
CA VAL A 129 -10.40 -4.05 -13.14
C VAL A 129 -9.55 -3.75 -11.91
N THR A 130 -10.00 -2.80 -11.08
CA THR A 130 -9.24 -2.19 -9.99
C THR A 130 -9.65 -2.67 -8.61
N LYS A 131 -8.69 -2.92 -7.71
CA LYS A 131 -8.97 -3.18 -6.28
C LYS A 131 -8.08 -2.38 -5.35
N ARG A 132 -8.69 -1.59 -4.47
CA ARG A 132 -7.99 -0.94 -3.34
C ARG A 132 -8.01 -1.88 -2.15
N VAL A 133 -6.85 -2.35 -1.73
CA VAL A 133 -6.70 -3.37 -0.70
C VAL A 133 -6.62 -2.69 0.67
N ASP A 134 -7.34 -3.25 1.65
CA ASP A 134 -7.33 -2.85 3.07
C ASP A 134 -7.53 -1.35 3.35
N THR A 135 -8.29 -0.67 2.49
CA THR A 135 -8.44 0.79 2.55
C THR A 135 -9.90 1.21 2.41
N ALA A 136 -10.39 2.00 3.37
CA ALA A 136 -11.74 2.55 3.31
C ALA A 136 -11.88 3.62 2.21
N ALA A 137 -13.09 3.76 1.66
CA ALA A 137 -13.38 4.65 0.53
C ALA A 137 -13.03 6.13 0.74
N GLY A 138 -12.97 6.61 1.97
CA GLY A 138 -12.55 7.98 2.27
C GLY A 138 -11.07 8.24 1.98
N TYR A 139 -10.21 7.23 2.11
CA TYR A 139 -8.75 7.37 2.02
C TYR A 139 -8.26 7.19 0.58
N TRP A 140 -8.71 6.14 -0.11
CA TRP A 140 -8.18 5.83 -1.43
C TRP A 140 -8.71 6.73 -2.55
N LYS A 141 -9.80 7.49 -2.33
CA LYS A 141 -10.33 8.43 -3.33
C LYS A 141 -9.33 9.48 -3.76
N ASN A 142 -8.33 9.77 -2.94
CA ASN A 142 -7.25 10.70 -3.26
C ASN A 142 -6.10 10.05 -4.04
N TRP A 143 -6.04 8.71 -4.11
CA TRP A 143 -5.00 7.99 -4.85
C TRP A 143 -5.20 8.21 -6.35
N ASN A 144 -4.12 8.51 -7.06
CA ASN A 144 -4.20 8.87 -8.47
C ASN A 144 -4.17 7.64 -9.37
N TRP A 145 -5.34 7.11 -9.70
CA TRP A 145 -5.54 5.93 -10.54
C TRP A 145 -6.33 6.34 -11.77
N ARG A 146 -5.71 6.19 -12.94
CA ARG A 146 -6.31 6.60 -14.22
C ARG A 146 -6.27 5.48 -15.24
N SER A 147 -7.21 5.55 -16.18
CA SER A 147 -7.33 4.69 -17.34
C SER A 147 -7.48 5.58 -18.58
N GLU A 148 -6.68 5.32 -19.62
CA GLU A 148 -6.65 6.14 -20.84
C GLU A 148 -6.46 5.24 -22.08
N GLY A 149 -7.42 5.25 -23.00
CA GLY A 149 -7.35 4.46 -24.24
C GLY A 149 -7.43 2.94 -24.04
N ASP A 150 -7.78 2.49 -22.83
CA ASP A 150 -7.97 1.08 -22.51
C ASP A 150 -9.23 0.52 -23.19
N LEU A 151 -9.16 -0.73 -23.63
CA LEU A 151 -10.29 -1.48 -24.17
C LEU A 151 -10.90 -2.36 -23.07
N LEU A 152 -12.12 -2.02 -22.65
CA LEU A 152 -12.87 -2.74 -21.62
C LEU A 152 -13.91 -3.67 -22.27
N LEU A 153 -13.75 -4.98 -22.09
CA LEU A 153 -14.60 -6.01 -22.70
C LEU A 153 -15.32 -6.85 -21.64
N ASN A 154 -16.41 -7.49 -22.04
CA ASN A 154 -17.21 -8.39 -21.21
C ASN A 154 -17.71 -7.74 -19.88
N GLY A 155 -18.05 -6.45 -19.93
CA GLY A 155 -18.52 -5.70 -18.77
C GLY A 155 -17.40 -5.27 -17.81
N ALA A 156 -16.12 -5.40 -18.19
CA ALA A 156 -15.03 -4.82 -17.44
C ALA A 156 -15.25 -3.32 -17.22
N TYR A 157 -14.89 -2.82 -16.05
CA TYR A 157 -14.87 -1.38 -15.79
C TYR A 157 -13.68 -1.01 -14.90
N PHE A 158 -13.17 0.20 -15.13
CA PHE A 158 -12.10 0.80 -14.33
C PHE A 158 -12.70 1.89 -13.46
N THR A 159 -12.46 1.84 -12.15
CA THR A 159 -12.88 2.90 -11.23
C THR A 159 -11.70 3.87 -11.07
N PRO A 160 -11.71 5.08 -11.63
CA PRO A 160 -10.64 6.05 -11.45
C PRO A 160 -10.73 6.77 -10.09
N SER A 161 -9.63 7.38 -9.67
CA SER A 161 -9.56 8.19 -8.44
C SER A 161 -8.46 9.26 -8.50
N GLY A 162 -8.48 10.19 -7.57
CA GLY A 162 -7.51 11.28 -7.47
C GLY A 162 -7.79 12.44 -8.44
N ALA A 163 -6.86 13.39 -8.48
CA ALA A 163 -7.00 14.63 -9.26
C ALA A 163 -6.75 14.48 -10.78
N GLY A 164 -6.55 13.26 -11.28
CA GLY A 164 -6.25 13.00 -12.68
C GLY A 164 -4.80 13.29 -13.09
N ALA A 165 -4.55 13.49 -14.39
CA ALA A 165 -3.22 13.54 -14.99
C ALA A 165 -2.28 14.59 -14.34
N SER A 166 -1.26 14.13 -13.62
CA SER A 166 -0.17 14.96 -13.08
C SER A 166 1.00 15.08 -14.06
N SER A 167 1.89 16.05 -13.85
CA SER A 167 3.14 16.19 -14.62
C SER A 167 4.09 14.98 -14.50
N SER A 168 3.83 14.05 -13.58
CA SER A 168 4.64 12.85 -13.33
C SER A 168 4.59 11.85 -14.50
N TYR A 169 3.48 11.79 -15.23
CA TYR A 169 3.24 10.80 -16.28
C TYR A 169 4.09 11.04 -17.55
N ALA A 170 4.68 12.22 -17.70
CA ALA A 170 5.44 12.61 -18.90
C ALA A 170 6.91 12.13 -18.92
N ARG A 171 7.45 11.61 -17.81
CA ARG A 171 8.90 11.32 -17.68
C ARG A 171 9.33 9.91 -18.12
N ALA A 172 8.40 9.04 -18.52
CA ALA A 172 8.70 7.67 -18.92
C ALA A 172 8.28 7.43 -20.38
N SER A 173 9.02 7.94 -21.36
CA SER A 173 8.76 7.57 -22.76
C SER A 173 10.03 7.57 -23.62
N SER A 174 10.45 6.38 -24.06
CA SER A 174 11.07 6.24 -25.39
C SER A 174 9.99 6.10 -26.47
N LEU A 175 8.78 5.62 -26.12
CA LEU A 175 7.64 5.42 -27.01
C LEU A 175 6.32 5.65 -26.26
N GLY A 176 5.34 6.29 -26.89
CA GLY A 176 3.99 6.43 -26.34
C GLY A 176 3.16 5.15 -26.47
N ALA A 177 2.11 5.05 -25.64
CA ALA A 177 1.18 3.92 -25.68
C ALA A 177 0.56 3.74 -27.07
N LYS A 178 0.43 2.49 -27.50
CA LYS A 178 -0.24 2.10 -28.73
C LYS A 178 -1.74 1.93 -28.51
N SER A 179 -2.51 1.89 -29.59
CA SER A 179 -3.95 1.60 -29.53
C SER A 179 -4.18 0.22 -28.90
N SER A 180 -5.15 0.14 -27.98
CA SER A 180 -5.57 -1.10 -27.33
C SER A 180 -6.05 -2.18 -28.31
N SER A 181 -6.44 -1.81 -29.53
CA SER A 181 -6.77 -2.76 -30.60
C SER A 181 -5.57 -3.58 -31.08
N MET A 182 -4.34 -3.07 -30.95
CA MET A 182 -3.11 -3.77 -31.35
C MET A 182 -2.55 -4.67 -30.26
N VAL A 183 -3.04 -4.55 -29.03
CA VAL A 183 -2.51 -5.29 -27.87
C VAL A 183 -2.49 -6.79 -28.13
N GLY A 184 -3.58 -7.37 -28.63
CA GLY A 184 -3.63 -8.82 -28.90
C GLY A 184 -2.57 -9.30 -29.89
N ALA A 185 -2.16 -8.47 -30.86
CA ALA A 185 -1.06 -8.80 -31.77
C ALA A 185 0.32 -8.57 -31.13
N MET A 186 0.46 -7.51 -30.33
CA MET A 186 1.71 -7.17 -29.63
C MET A 186 2.07 -8.19 -28.56
N THR A 187 1.08 -8.79 -27.90
CA THR A 187 1.26 -9.77 -26.82
C THR A 187 1.13 -11.23 -27.31
N ALA A 188 0.89 -11.46 -28.61
CA ALA A 188 0.67 -12.81 -29.16
C ALA A 188 1.86 -13.77 -28.94
N ASN A 189 3.08 -13.25 -28.86
CA ASN A 189 4.31 -14.01 -28.61
C ASN A 189 4.84 -13.83 -27.17
N ALA A 190 3.99 -13.35 -26.24
CA ALA A 190 4.36 -13.26 -24.83
C ALA A 190 4.54 -14.66 -24.23
N GLY A 191 5.48 -14.79 -23.30
CA GLY A 191 5.83 -16.05 -22.64
C GLY A 191 7.22 -16.55 -23.01
N ALA A 192 7.56 -17.75 -22.53
CA ALA A 192 8.85 -18.35 -22.81
C ALA A 192 8.95 -18.73 -24.29
N LEU A 193 10.14 -18.53 -24.87
CA LEU A 193 10.43 -19.00 -26.22
C LEU A 193 10.31 -20.53 -26.27
N GLY A 194 9.74 -21.05 -27.37
CA GLY A 194 9.66 -22.48 -27.62
C GLY A 194 11.04 -23.08 -27.86
N CYS A 195 11.73 -23.47 -26.80
CA CYS A 195 13.08 -24.01 -26.86
C CYS A 195 13.11 -25.47 -27.31
N ARG A 196 14.03 -25.79 -28.22
CA ARG A 196 14.31 -27.18 -28.64
C ARG A 196 15.73 -27.56 -28.20
N ARG A 197 15.91 -28.80 -27.75
CA ARG A 197 17.25 -29.33 -27.44
C ARG A 197 18.22 -29.07 -28.59
N ALA A 198 19.43 -28.63 -28.25
CA ALA A 198 20.51 -28.28 -29.18
C ALA A 198 20.21 -27.12 -30.15
N ARG A 199 19.24 -26.24 -29.86
CA ARG A 199 19.05 -24.95 -30.53
C ARG A 199 19.08 -23.82 -29.51
N GLN A 200 19.70 -22.70 -29.87
CA GLN A 200 19.63 -21.48 -29.05
C GLN A 200 18.21 -20.93 -29.03
N CYS A 201 17.85 -20.44 -27.86
CA CYS A 201 16.80 -19.47 -27.59
C CYS A 201 17.52 -18.18 -27.20
#